data_AF-X1W247-F1
#
_entry.id   AF-X1W247-F1
#
_cell.length_a   1.000
_cell.length_b   1.000
_cell.length_c   1.000
_cell.angle_alpha   90.00
_cell.angle_beta   90.00
_cell.angle_gamma   90.00
#
_symmetry.space_group_name_H-M   'P 1'
#
loop_
_entity.id
_entity.type
_entity.pdbx_description
1 polymer ?
#
loop_
_entity_poly.entity_id
_entity_poly.type
_entity_poly.pdbx_seq_one_letter_code
_entity_poly.pdbx_strand_id
1 'polypeptide(L)'
;GQGAEKFIYQVKGQEIPMHDPRVKTGVGLQYALSDYGADHMKAAHDPFFKDKDSVGIKEMKGLGILEPVSPTDIGEKKVTLFKILDIYLSVFDILGVCNFGYVPRSVGTMEELLEIIKSTTGWKTTWFELMKLGERSVNMARIFNYREGFTSKDDTLPEVFYQDFKGGPF
;
A
#
# COMPACT_ATOMS: atom_id res chain seq x y z
N GLY A 1 -29.07 6.15 9.60
CA GLY A 1 -30.50 6.43 9.89
C GLY A 1 -30.85 7.79 9.32
N GLN A 2 -32.05 7.95 8.73
CA GLN A 2 -32.45 9.16 7.99
C GLN A 2 -31.45 9.57 6.87
N GLY A 3 -30.79 8.62 6.20
CA GLY A 3 -29.81 8.95 5.17
C GLY A 3 -28.41 9.29 5.70
N ALA A 4 -28.19 9.29 7.02
CA ALA A 4 -26.90 9.64 7.64
C ALA A 4 -25.73 8.77 7.15
N GLU A 5 -26.01 7.53 6.74
CA GLU A 5 -25.03 6.60 6.18
C GLU A 5 -24.27 7.16 4.96
N LYS A 6 -24.87 8.09 4.21
CA LYS A 6 -24.21 8.75 3.06
C LYS A 6 -23.09 9.71 3.46
N PHE A 7 -23.05 10.11 4.72
CA PHE A 7 -22.03 11.01 5.28
C PHE A 7 -20.93 10.26 6.03
N ILE A 8 -21.04 8.93 6.15
CA ILE A 8 -20.03 8.08 6.78
C ILE A 8 -19.12 7.58 5.68
N TYR A 9 -17.90 8.12 5.64
CA TYR A 9 -16.88 7.67 4.69
C TYR A 9 -15.96 6.67 5.37
N GLN A 10 -16.18 5.40 5.07
CA GLN A 10 -15.44 4.27 5.64
C GLN A 10 -15.31 3.13 4.64
N VAL A 11 -14.31 2.28 4.84
CA VAL A 11 -14.21 0.97 4.17
C VAL A 11 -14.05 -0.10 5.25
N LYS A 12 -14.88 -1.15 5.20
CA LYS A 12 -14.91 -2.28 6.16
C LYS A 12 -15.00 -1.86 7.64
N GLY A 13 -15.74 -0.80 7.92
CA GLY A 13 -15.96 -0.23 9.25
C GLY A 13 -14.92 0.80 9.69
N GLN A 14 -13.86 1.02 8.92
CA GLN A 14 -12.76 1.94 9.27
C GLN A 14 -12.84 3.24 8.47
N GLU A 15 -12.74 4.38 9.17
CA GLU A 15 -12.82 5.72 8.57
C GLU A 15 -11.71 5.96 7.54
N ILE A 16 -12.04 6.70 6.49
CA ILE A 16 -11.06 7.09 5.47
C ILE A 16 -9.96 8.00 6.07
N PRO A 17 -8.68 7.76 5.74
CA PRO A 17 -7.60 8.67 6.09
C PRO A 17 -7.64 10.01 5.33
N MET A 18 -6.76 10.95 5.72
CA MET A 18 -6.70 12.32 5.19
C MET A 18 -5.99 12.44 3.81
N HIS A 19 -6.30 11.55 2.88
CA HIS A 19 -5.81 11.62 1.51
C HIS A 19 -6.92 11.31 0.51
N ASP A 20 -7.06 12.15 -0.51
CA ASP A 20 -8.07 11.97 -1.56
C ASP A 20 -7.57 10.96 -2.61
N PRO A 21 -8.21 9.79 -2.75
CA PRO A 21 -7.77 8.73 -3.65
C PRO A 21 -7.99 9.06 -5.13
N ARG A 22 -8.78 10.10 -5.47
CA ARG A 22 -9.06 10.48 -6.86
C ARG A 22 -7.84 11.04 -7.59
N VAL A 23 -6.88 11.60 -6.86
CA VAL A 23 -5.60 12.12 -7.40
C VAL A 23 -4.41 11.19 -7.12
N LYS A 24 -4.65 10.09 -6.40
CA LYS A 24 -3.66 9.11 -5.93
C LYS A 24 -4.31 7.73 -5.94
N THR A 25 -4.43 7.14 -7.12
CA THR A 25 -5.17 5.87 -7.31
C THR A 25 -4.55 4.72 -6.53
N GLY A 26 -3.25 4.76 -6.24
CA GLY A 26 -2.59 3.80 -5.36
C GLY A 26 -3.12 3.86 -3.93
N VAL A 27 -3.42 5.05 -3.42
CA VAL A 27 -4.10 5.22 -2.12
C VAL A 27 -5.54 4.68 -2.17
N GLY A 28 -6.24 4.87 -3.29
CA GLY A 28 -7.55 4.24 -3.50
C GLY A 28 -7.52 2.71 -3.39
N LEU A 29 -6.50 2.07 -3.98
CA LEU A 29 -6.28 0.63 -3.81
C LEU A 29 -6.00 0.25 -2.36
N GLN A 30 -5.20 1.03 -1.63
CA GLN A 30 -4.94 0.78 -0.21
C GLN A 30 -6.23 0.81 0.61
N TYR A 31 -7.08 1.81 0.41
CA TYR A 31 -8.34 1.94 1.14
C TYR A 31 -9.28 0.76 0.87
N ALA A 32 -9.44 0.40 -0.41
CA ALA A 32 -10.33 -0.67 -0.81
C ALA A 32 -9.81 -2.05 -0.34
N LEU A 33 -8.51 -2.31 -0.48
CA LEU A 33 -7.94 -3.66 -0.36
C LEU A 33 -7.29 -3.96 0.99
N SER A 34 -7.12 -2.96 1.87
CA SER A 34 -6.66 -3.18 3.23
C SER A 34 -7.50 -4.26 3.93
N ASP A 35 -6.82 -5.14 4.65
CA ASP A 35 -7.39 -6.27 5.36
C ASP A 35 -8.14 -5.86 6.63
N TYR A 36 -7.90 -4.66 7.16
CA TYR A 36 -8.56 -4.18 8.38
C TYR A 36 -9.34 -2.87 8.17
N GLY A 37 -9.64 -2.54 6.90
CA GLY A 37 -10.37 -1.33 6.51
C GLY A 37 -9.47 -0.17 6.09
N ALA A 38 -10.06 0.96 5.72
CA ALA A 38 -9.37 2.05 5.04
C ALA A 38 -8.08 2.51 5.75
N ASP A 39 -6.92 2.31 5.10
CA ASP A 39 -5.62 2.74 5.61
C ASP A 39 -4.72 3.23 4.46
N HIS A 40 -3.92 4.26 4.74
CA HIS A 40 -2.96 4.90 3.85
C HIS A 40 -1.51 4.42 4.08
N MET A 41 -1.32 3.44 4.96
CA MET A 41 -0.03 2.86 5.32
C MET A 41 0.19 1.46 4.74
N LYS A 42 -0.77 0.91 3.99
CA LYS A 42 -0.61 -0.39 3.32
C LYS A 42 0.45 -0.36 2.22
N ALA A 43 0.59 0.76 1.52
CA ALA A 43 1.61 0.95 0.48
C ALA A 43 2.16 2.37 0.51
N ALA A 44 3.38 2.55 -0.01
CA ALA A 44 3.92 3.89 -0.21
C ALA A 44 3.09 4.67 -1.25
N HIS A 45 2.98 5.98 -1.04
CA HIS A 45 2.10 6.83 -1.84
C HIS A 45 2.67 7.11 -3.23
N ASP A 46 1.79 7.34 -4.19
CA ASP A 46 2.12 7.52 -5.60
C ASP A 46 3.23 8.57 -5.91
N PRO A 47 3.35 9.71 -5.20
CA PRO A 47 4.40 10.68 -5.47
C PRO A 47 5.84 10.14 -5.32
N PHE A 48 6.04 9.02 -4.61
CA PHE A 48 7.34 8.37 -4.51
C PHE A 48 7.74 7.58 -5.77
N PHE A 49 6.83 7.43 -6.74
CA PHE A 49 7.01 6.60 -7.94
C PHE A 49 6.60 7.31 -9.25
N LYS A 50 6.28 8.61 -9.20
CA LYS A 50 5.69 9.33 -10.35
C LYS A 50 6.69 9.67 -11.46
N ASP A 51 7.96 9.87 -11.13
CA ASP A 51 8.99 10.36 -12.06
C ASP A 51 10.24 9.48 -11.98
N LYS A 52 11.09 9.49 -13.02
CA LYS A 52 12.35 8.72 -13.04
C LYS A 52 13.30 9.09 -11.89
N ASP A 53 13.18 10.32 -11.40
CA ASP A 53 13.97 10.84 -10.30
C ASP A 53 13.38 10.57 -8.91
N SER A 54 12.17 10.02 -8.83
CA SER A 54 11.54 9.71 -7.55
C SER A 54 12.31 8.62 -6.81
N VAL A 55 12.41 8.76 -5.49
CA VAL A 55 13.20 7.86 -4.61
C VAL A 55 12.78 6.40 -4.78
N GLY A 56 11.48 6.12 -4.87
CA GLY A 56 11.00 4.76 -5.08
C GLY A 56 11.47 4.13 -6.40
N ILE A 57 11.64 4.92 -7.46
CA ILE A 57 12.17 4.44 -8.75
C ILE A 57 13.69 4.22 -8.69
N LYS A 58 14.43 5.04 -7.94
CA LYS A 58 15.88 4.92 -7.81
C LYS A 58 16.29 3.74 -6.94
N GLU A 59 15.67 3.63 -5.77
CA GLU A 59 16.11 2.76 -4.68
C GLU A 59 15.43 1.38 -4.68
N MET A 60 14.25 1.23 -5.31
CA MET A 60 13.48 -0.03 -5.23
C MET A 60 13.54 -0.88 -6.50
N LYS A 61 14.53 -0.65 -7.37
CA LYS A 61 14.73 -1.43 -8.60
C LYS A 61 14.96 -2.92 -8.32
N GLY A 62 15.54 -3.25 -7.16
CA GLY A 62 15.73 -4.63 -6.71
C GLY A 62 14.43 -5.43 -6.53
N LEU A 63 13.28 -4.75 -6.43
CA LEU A 63 11.95 -5.37 -6.39
C LEU A 63 11.26 -5.42 -7.76
N GLY A 64 11.95 -5.02 -8.84
CA GLY A 64 11.37 -4.97 -10.19
C GLY A 64 10.55 -3.72 -10.48
N ILE A 65 10.64 -2.67 -9.64
CA ILE A 65 10.02 -1.37 -9.90
C ILE A 65 10.96 -0.55 -10.78
N LEU A 66 10.80 -0.68 -12.11
CA LEU A 66 11.75 -0.14 -13.08
C LEU A 66 11.30 1.15 -13.78
N GLU A 67 9.99 1.39 -13.81
CA GLU A 67 9.39 2.50 -14.54
C GLU A 67 8.51 3.35 -13.62
N PRO A 68 8.46 4.67 -13.83
CA PRO A 68 7.52 5.53 -13.14
C PRO A 68 6.08 5.16 -13.48
N VAL A 69 5.17 5.38 -12.53
CA VAL A 69 3.73 5.17 -12.70
C VAL A 69 3.00 6.46 -12.36
N SER A 70 2.14 6.93 -13.26
CA SER A 70 1.36 8.15 -13.02
C SER A 70 0.52 8.03 -11.74
N PRO A 71 0.41 9.09 -10.91
CA PRO A 71 -0.43 9.07 -9.72
C PRO A 71 -1.89 8.70 -9.95
N THR A 72 -2.42 8.97 -11.15
CA THR A 72 -3.80 8.69 -11.55
C THR A 72 -3.94 7.48 -12.48
N ASP A 73 -2.87 6.71 -12.71
CA ASP A 73 -2.94 5.48 -13.50
C ASP A 73 -3.88 4.46 -12.84
N ILE A 74 -4.75 3.82 -13.63
CA ILE A 74 -5.71 2.79 -13.16
C ILE A 74 -5.45 1.42 -13.82
N GLY A 75 -4.32 1.28 -14.52
CA GLY A 75 -3.97 0.09 -15.27
C GLY A 75 -3.15 -0.92 -14.45
N GLU A 76 -2.70 -1.97 -15.14
CA GLU A 76 -1.95 -3.08 -14.55
C GLU A 76 -0.64 -2.63 -13.86
N LYS A 77 0.00 -1.58 -14.39
CA LYS A 77 1.22 -1.00 -13.79
C LYS A 77 0.94 -0.48 -12.37
N LYS A 78 -0.19 0.20 -12.17
CA LYS A 78 -0.62 0.67 -10.84
C LYS A 78 -0.88 -0.48 -9.88
N VAL A 79 -1.61 -1.49 -10.33
CA VAL A 79 -1.96 -2.67 -9.52
C VAL A 79 -0.70 -3.44 -9.11
N THR A 80 0.22 -3.63 -10.06
CA THR A 80 1.51 -4.29 -9.82
C THR A 80 2.34 -3.52 -8.81
N LEU A 81 2.47 -2.20 -8.98
CA LEU A 81 3.18 -1.33 -8.05
C LEU A 81 2.58 -1.42 -6.64
N PHE A 82 1.26 -1.25 -6.52
CA PHE A 82 0.56 -1.38 -5.24
C PHE A 82 0.84 -2.73 -4.59
N LYS A 83 0.75 -3.83 -5.33
CA LYS A 83 0.91 -5.16 -4.74
C LYS A 83 2.34 -5.42 -4.22
N ILE A 84 3.34 -4.96 -4.97
CA ILE A 84 4.74 -5.03 -4.52
C ILE A 84 4.92 -4.24 -3.22
N LEU A 85 4.38 -3.02 -3.17
CA LEU A 85 4.53 -2.15 -1.99
C LEU A 85 3.73 -2.64 -0.78
N ASP A 86 2.54 -3.20 -0.99
CA ASP A 86 1.72 -3.85 0.04
C ASP A 86 2.46 -5.01 0.71
N ILE A 87 3.10 -5.86 -0.09
CA ILE A 87 3.94 -6.94 0.43
C ILE A 87 5.15 -6.39 1.17
N TYR A 88 5.83 -5.38 0.60
CA TYR A 88 7.03 -4.79 1.18
C TYR A 88 6.76 -4.14 2.54
N LEU A 89 5.70 -3.34 2.68
CA LEU A 89 5.35 -2.74 3.98
C LEU A 89 4.83 -3.79 4.97
N SER A 90 4.18 -4.85 4.50
CA SER A 90 3.83 -5.98 5.37
C SER A 90 5.07 -6.67 5.97
N VAL A 91 6.21 -6.68 5.27
CA VAL A 91 7.49 -7.17 5.85
C VAL A 91 7.92 -6.28 7.02
N PHE A 92 7.71 -4.97 6.93
CA PHE A 92 8.08 -4.04 8.00
C PHE A 92 7.24 -4.29 9.25
N ASP A 93 5.94 -4.47 9.08
CA ASP A 93 5.03 -4.78 10.19
C ASP A 93 5.41 -6.10 10.88
N ILE A 94 5.79 -7.14 10.11
CA ILE A 94 6.26 -8.43 10.66
C ILE A 94 7.55 -8.27 11.47
N LEU A 95 8.47 -7.43 10.99
CA LEU A 95 9.76 -7.19 11.63
C LEU A 95 9.68 -6.16 12.77
N GLY A 96 8.55 -5.48 12.95
CA GLY A 96 8.40 -4.36 13.89
C GLY A 96 9.21 -3.12 13.48
N VAL A 97 9.48 -2.96 12.18
CA VAL A 97 10.26 -1.85 11.63
C VAL A 97 9.33 -0.68 11.30
N CYS A 98 9.76 0.54 11.62
CA CYS A 98 8.99 1.73 11.28
C CYS A 98 8.98 1.98 9.77
N ASN A 99 7.78 2.21 9.19
CA ASN A 99 7.59 2.61 7.79
C ASN A 99 8.26 3.94 7.39
N PHE A 100 8.72 4.73 8.35
CA PHE A 100 9.50 5.95 8.13
C PHE A 100 11.02 5.74 8.25
N GLY A 101 11.49 4.52 8.51
CA GLY A 101 12.92 4.23 8.62
C GLY A 101 13.61 4.12 7.25
N TYR A 102 12.90 3.60 6.26
CA TYR A 102 13.49 3.14 5.02
C TYR A 102 12.75 3.63 3.76
N VAL A 103 13.40 3.44 2.61
CA VAL A 103 12.84 3.71 1.29
C VAL A 103 11.51 2.96 1.09
N PRO A 104 10.57 3.56 0.36
CA PRO A 104 10.70 4.80 -0.41
C PRO A 104 10.38 6.07 0.38
N ARG A 105 9.92 5.96 1.62
CA ARG A 105 9.38 7.09 2.39
C ARG A 105 10.46 7.91 3.11
N SER A 106 11.62 7.31 3.33
CA SER A 106 12.75 7.89 4.05
C SER A 106 14.07 7.52 3.38
N VAL A 107 15.18 7.68 4.10
CA VAL A 107 16.55 7.61 3.57
C VAL A 107 17.22 6.25 3.74
N GLY A 108 16.80 5.41 4.69
CA GLY A 108 17.40 4.10 4.89
C GLY A 108 17.18 3.19 3.69
N THR A 109 18.23 2.54 3.21
CA THR A 109 18.19 1.71 1.99
C THR A 109 17.66 0.30 2.27
N MET A 110 17.25 -0.39 1.22
CA MET A 110 16.85 -1.79 1.30
C MET A 110 18.01 -2.70 1.72
N GLU A 111 19.22 -2.38 1.29
CA GLU A 111 20.44 -3.13 1.59
C GLU A 111 20.81 -3.03 3.06
N GLU A 112 20.75 -1.82 3.63
CA GLU A 112 20.98 -1.58 5.06
C GLU A 112 19.98 -2.36 5.92
N LEU A 113 18.70 -2.33 5.57
CA LEU A 113 17.69 -3.11 6.31
C LEU A 113 17.98 -4.62 6.21
N LEU A 114 18.33 -5.13 5.03
CA LEU A 114 18.66 -6.54 4.85
C LEU A 114 19.89 -6.95 5.67
N GLU A 115 20.91 -6.11 5.75
CA GLU A 115 22.09 -6.35 6.58
C GLU A 115 21.75 -6.37 8.08
N ILE A 116 20.91 -5.44 8.54
CA ILE A 116 20.41 -5.41 9.92
C ILE A 116 19.64 -6.69 10.23
N ILE A 117 18.72 -7.12 9.37
CA ILE A 117 17.96 -8.37 9.55
C ILE A 117 18.91 -9.56 9.68
N LYS A 118 19.87 -9.70 8.76
CA LYS A 118 20.86 -10.80 8.78
C LYS A 118 21.69 -10.80 10.06
N SER A 119 22.15 -9.62 10.48
CA SER A 119 23.05 -9.46 11.62
C SER A 119 22.35 -9.69 12.95
N THR A 120 21.09 -9.26 13.07
CA THR A 120 20.30 -9.37 14.31
C THR A 120 19.70 -10.76 14.50
N THR A 121 19.24 -11.39 13.43
CA THR A 121 18.54 -12.69 13.50
C THR A 121 19.46 -13.90 13.23
N GLY A 122 20.63 -13.68 12.61
CA GLY A 122 21.48 -14.75 12.08
C GLY A 122 20.91 -15.43 10.83
N TRP A 123 19.73 -15.02 10.35
CA TRP A 123 19.08 -15.62 9.19
C TRP A 123 19.73 -15.13 7.89
N LYS A 124 20.37 -16.05 7.17
CA LYS A 124 20.96 -15.79 5.84
C LYS A 124 19.87 -15.72 4.78
N THR A 125 19.16 -14.59 4.75
CA THR A 125 17.98 -14.38 3.89
C THR A 125 18.25 -13.45 2.70
N THR A 126 17.25 -13.24 1.86
CA THR A 126 17.22 -12.36 0.70
C THR A 126 15.92 -11.57 0.64
N TRP A 127 15.89 -10.48 -0.13
CA TRP A 127 14.63 -9.76 -0.38
C TRP A 127 13.58 -10.64 -1.03
N PHE A 128 13.96 -11.60 -1.88
CA PHE A 128 13.02 -12.57 -2.44
C PHE A 128 12.31 -13.39 -1.35
N GLU A 129 13.07 -13.92 -0.38
CA GLU A 129 12.52 -14.70 0.73
C GLU A 129 11.67 -13.84 1.68
N LEU A 130 12.10 -12.61 1.96
CA LEU A 130 11.34 -11.65 2.77
C LEU A 130 10.03 -11.25 2.08
N MET A 131 10.03 -10.99 0.78
CA MET A 131 8.81 -10.70 0.02
C MET A 131 7.85 -11.90 0.02
N LYS A 132 8.35 -13.14 -0.01
CA LYS A 132 7.52 -14.34 0.16
C LYS A 132 6.92 -14.45 1.56
N LEU A 133 7.63 -13.99 2.59
CA LEU A 133 7.08 -13.88 3.95
C LEU A 133 5.95 -12.83 4.02
N GLY A 134 6.16 -11.64 3.46
CA GLY A 134 5.13 -10.59 3.39
C GLY A 134 3.89 -11.05 2.59
N GLU A 135 4.10 -11.69 1.44
CA GLU A 135 3.03 -12.25 0.61
C GLU A 135 2.19 -13.27 1.39
N ARG A 136 2.84 -14.15 2.16
CA ARG A 136 2.14 -15.09 3.04
C ARG A 136 1.28 -14.37 4.07
N SER A 137 1.81 -13.32 4.71
CA SER A 137 1.08 -12.54 5.72
C SER A 137 -0.20 -11.92 5.14
N VAL A 138 -0.08 -11.23 4.00
CA VAL A 138 -1.24 -10.61 3.34
C VAL A 138 -2.29 -11.66 2.92
N ASN A 139 -1.85 -12.80 2.39
CA ASN A 139 -2.77 -13.88 2.02
C ASN A 139 -3.45 -14.50 3.25
N MET A 140 -2.74 -14.67 4.36
CA MET A 140 -3.33 -15.17 5.61
C MET A 140 -4.40 -14.22 6.16
N ALA A 141 -4.15 -12.91 6.14
CA ALA A 141 -5.15 -11.91 6.52
C ALA A 141 -6.37 -11.95 5.60
N ARG A 142 -6.16 -12.12 4.28
CA ARG A 142 -7.26 -12.26 3.32
C ARG A 142 -8.08 -13.53 3.54
N ILE A 143 -7.43 -14.66 3.85
CA ILE A 143 -8.11 -15.92 4.16
C ILE A 143 -8.93 -15.79 5.45
N PHE A 144 -8.37 -15.13 6.47
CA PHE A 144 -9.10 -14.83 7.70
C PHE A 144 -10.37 -14.02 7.40
N ASN A 145 -10.25 -12.92 6.67
CA ASN A 145 -11.39 -12.09 6.29
C ASN A 145 -12.44 -12.85 5.49
N TYR A 146 -12.02 -13.70 4.55
CA TYR A 146 -12.93 -14.54 3.79
C TYR A 146 -13.71 -15.52 4.68
N ARG A 147 -13.04 -16.11 5.68
CA ARG A 147 -13.68 -16.96 6.68
C ARG A 147 -14.71 -16.17 7.52
N GLU A 148 -14.43 -14.91 7.84
CA GLU A 148 -15.32 -14.01 8.58
C GLU A 148 -16.42 -13.36 7.72
N GLY A 149 -16.50 -13.70 6.42
CA GLY A 149 -17.59 -13.30 5.53
C GLY A 149 -17.30 -12.10 4.63
N PHE A 150 -16.10 -11.52 4.69
CA PHE A 150 -15.69 -10.49 3.73
C PHE A 150 -15.34 -11.11 2.38
N THR A 151 -15.71 -10.44 1.31
CA THR A 151 -15.48 -10.87 -0.06
C THR A 151 -14.90 -9.74 -0.90
N SER A 152 -14.63 -10.00 -2.18
CA SER A 152 -14.24 -8.93 -3.12
C SER A 152 -15.31 -7.85 -3.30
N LYS A 153 -16.56 -8.09 -2.86
CA LYS A 153 -17.63 -7.08 -2.89
C LYS A 153 -17.42 -5.97 -1.85
N ASP A 154 -16.67 -6.27 -0.78
CA ASP A 154 -16.36 -5.34 0.29
C ASP A 154 -15.11 -4.50 0.01
N ASP A 155 -14.39 -4.82 -1.08
CA ASP A 155 -13.22 -4.09 -1.55
C ASP A 155 -13.63 -2.92 -2.46
N THR A 156 -14.39 -1.98 -1.91
CA THR A 156 -14.91 -0.82 -2.64
C THR A 156 -14.62 0.48 -1.90
N LEU A 157 -14.80 1.61 -2.59
CA LEU A 157 -14.68 2.95 -2.01
C LEU A 157 -16.07 3.56 -1.73
N PRO A 158 -16.16 4.59 -0.85
CA PRO A 158 -17.35 5.42 -0.74
C PRO A 158 -17.74 6.12 -2.04
N GLU A 159 -19.04 6.32 -2.26
CA GLU A 159 -19.61 6.88 -3.50
C GLU A 159 -18.98 8.22 -3.93
N VAL A 160 -18.63 9.07 -2.96
CA VAL A 160 -18.03 10.39 -3.19
C VAL A 160 -16.73 10.34 -3.99
N PHE A 161 -16.00 9.21 -3.93
CA PHE A 161 -14.74 9.05 -4.68
C PHE A 161 -14.93 8.60 -6.13
N TYR A 162 -16.16 8.24 -6.53
CA TYR A 162 -16.50 8.00 -7.94
C TYR A 162 -17.07 9.24 -8.63
N GLN A 163 -17.12 10.37 -7.94
CA GLN A 163 -17.62 11.64 -8.45
C GLN A 163 -16.47 12.62 -8.68
N ASP A 164 -16.59 13.42 -9.74
CA ASP A 164 -15.63 14.46 -10.09
C ASP A 164 -15.48 15.50 -8.97
N PHE A 165 -14.32 16.15 -8.94
CA PHE A 165 -14.10 17.29 -8.06
C PHE A 165 -15.06 18.43 -8.41
N LYS A 166 -15.60 19.09 -7.38
CA LYS A 166 -16.42 20.31 -7.55
C LYS A 166 -15.59 21.56 -7.81
N GLY A 167 -14.26 21.45 -7.76
CA GLY A 167 -13.27 22.52 -7.93
C GLY A 167 -11.98 22.19 -7.19
N GLY A 168 -10.93 22.98 -7.42
CA GLY A 168 -9.60 22.80 -6.84
C GLY A 168 -8.50 22.79 -7.90
N PRO A 169 -7.23 22.63 -7.49
CA PRO A 169 -6.08 22.64 -8.41
C PRO A 169 -5.91 21.32 -9.20
N PHE A 170 -6.91 20.44 -9.20
CA PHE A 170 -6.89 19.12 -9.82
C PHE A 170 -8.12 18.93 -10.70
#